data_AF-A0A969B536-F1
#
_entry.id   AF-A0A969B536-F1
#
_cell.length_a   1.000
_cell.length_b   1.000
_cell.length_c   1.000
_cell.angle_alpha   90.00
_cell.angle_beta   90.00
_cell.angle_gamma   90.00
#
_symmetry.space_group_name_H-M   'P 1'
#
loop_
_entity.id
_entity.type
_entity.pdbx_description
1 polymer ?
#
loop_
_entity_poly.entity_id
_entity_poly.type
_entity_poly.pdbx_seq_one_letter_code
_entity_poly.pdbx_strand_id
1 'polypeptide(L)'
;MKKCFEFDAYKDYLRHVEEAWAPLQKGFRTKLAKGLGIQSAYVSKVLNGDAQLSLEQGLRLCDFLKLDEGERRYLLCLIEFARAGTKELKQFFGELLADLREKHLNLTQNVGQVQSLTPEAQTIYYSHWFYSAIHAAVSIPGLQSVDNLAQALRMDRKKIKDAIFSSYSAEFLNNTAENCGREKRNFTSTGLRPIFSSITPTGGFARSSPWTITTKKTSTIPQFRAYRRKTS
;
A
#
# COMPACT_ATOMS: atom_id res chain seq x y z
N MET A 1 6.76 10.82 15.94
CA MET A 1 7.28 9.45 16.06
C MET A 1 8.32 9.28 14.97
N LYS A 2 9.54 8.87 15.30
CA LYS A 2 10.59 8.68 14.29
C LYS A 2 10.22 7.49 13.39
N LYS A 3 10.50 7.61 12.09
CA LYS A 3 10.21 6.53 11.14
C LYS A 3 11.27 5.43 11.22
N CYS A 4 10.95 4.24 10.74
CA CYS A 4 11.89 3.10 10.70
C CYS A 4 13.21 3.45 10.00
N PHE A 5 13.15 4.28 8.94
CA PHE A 5 14.29 4.66 8.09
C PHE A 5 15.41 5.42 8.80
N GLU A 6 15.15 5.99 9.97
CA GLU A 6 16.12 6.75 10.77
C GLU A 6 17.05 5.87 11.60
N PHE A 7 16.77 4.56 11.68
CA PHE A 7 17.50 3.64 12.54
C PHE A 7 18.36 2.68 11.71
N ASP A 8 19.58 2.43 12.18
CA ASP A 8 20.49 1.47 11.54
C ASP A 8 20.33 0.04 12.10
N ALA A 9 19.72 -0.09 13.29
CA ALA A 9 19.38 -1.37 13.88
C ALA A 9 17.90 -1.45 14.24
N TYR A 10 17.24 -2.56 13.89
CA TYR A 10 15.81 -2.74 14.20
C TYR A 10 15.53 -2.78 15.71
N LYS A 11 16.51 -3.16 16.53
CA LYS A 11 16.38 -3.17 18.00
C LYS A 11 16.25 -1.75 18.56
N ASP A 12 16.97 -0.79 17.99
CA ASP A 12 16.87 0.62 18.39
C ASP A 12 15.50 1.19 18.05
N TYR A 13 14.99 0.85 16.87
CA TYR A 13 13.63 1.19 16.49
C TYR A 13 12.61 0.60 17.46
N LEU A 14 12.72 -0.68 17.83
CA LEU A 14 11.80 -1.30 18.79
C LEU A 14 11.87 -0.67 20.19
N ARG A 15 13.05 -0.25 20.64
CA ARG A 15 13.20 0.51 21.90
C ARG A 15 12.51 1.86 21.81
N HIS A 16 12.68 2.58 20.69
CA HIS A 16 11.98 3.84 20.46
C HIS A 16 10.46 3.67 20.46
N VAL A 17 9.95 2.58 19.87
CA VAL A 17 8.51 2.25 19.90
C VAL A 17 8.05 1.94 21.33
N GLU A 18 8.84 1.17 22.10
CA GLU A 18 8.53 0.85 23.51
C GLU A 18 8.47 2.13 24.36
N GLU A 19 9.42 3.04 24.20
CA GLU A 19 9.47 4.33 24.91
C GLU A 19 8.28 5.23 24.54
N ALA A 20 7.92 5.29 23.26
CA ALA A 20 6.77 6.06 22.80
C ALA A 20 5.44 5.53 23.37
N TRP A 21 5.35 4.22 23.64
CA TRP A 21 4.15 3.57 24.17
C TRP A 21 4.13 3.44 25.71
N ALA A 22 5.30 3.52 26.36
CA ALA A 22 5.45 3.42 27.80
C ALA A 22 4.53 4.35 28.62
N PRO A 23 4.31 5.63 28.25
CA PRO A 23 3.39 6.49 28.99
C PRO A 23 1.91 6.09 28.80
N LEU A 24 1.56 5.43 27.69
CA LEU A 24 0.18 5.08 27.37
C LEU A 24 -0.25 3.71 27.93
N GLN A 25 0.62 2.70 27.94
CA GLN A 25 0.24 1.34 28.34
C GLN A 25 1.34 0.50 29.00
N LYS A 26 1.02 -0.06 30.17
CA LYS A 26 1.80 -1.15 30.79
C LYS A 26 1.67 -2.44 29.96
N GLY A 27 2.78 -3.17 29.79
CA GLY A 27 2.79 -4.51 29.21
C GLY A 27 2.97 -4.58 27.69
N PHE A 28 3.66 -3.60 27.07
CA PHE A 28 4.02 -3.60 25.65
C PHE A 28 4.62 -4.93 25.20
N ARG A 29 5.65 -5.43 25.91
CA ARG A 29 6.32 -6.71 25.59
C ARG A 29 5.39 -7.91 25.60
N THR A 30 4.38 -7.94 26.48
CA THR A 30 3.39 -9.01 26.55
C THR A 30 2.44 -8.97 25.35
N LYS A 31 2.04 -7.77 24.91
CA LYS A 31 1.21 -7.60 23.70
C LYS A 31 1.99 -7.92 22.44
N LEU A 32 3.23 -7.47 22.37
CA LEU A 32 4.15 -7.78 21.29
C LEU A 32 4.34 -9.30 21.17
N ALA A 33 4.61 -9.97 22.29
CA ALA A 33 4.74 -11.43 22.36
C ALA A 33 3.49 -12.15 21.81
N LYS A 34 2.29 -11.70 22.20
CA LYS A 34 1.03 -12.25 21.67
C LYS A 34 0.86 -11.99 20.17
N GLY A 35 1.18 -10.78 19.69
CA GLY A 35 1.07 -10.41 18.28
C GLY A 35 2.03 -11.19 17.38
N LEU A 36 3.25 -11.43 17.84
CA LEU A 36 4.24 -12.22 17.10
C LEU A 36 4.03 -13.74 17.27
N GLY A 37 3.25 -14.16 18.26
CA GLY A 37 3.05 -15.58 18.60
C GLY A 37 4.28 -16.22 19.26
N ILE A 38 5.00 -15.47 20.10
CA ILE A 38 6.21 -15.92 20.80
C ILE A 38 6.06 -15.73 22.31
N GLN A 39 6.90 -16.39 23.11
CA GLN A 39 6.96 -16.19 24.55
C GLN A 39 7.53 -14.81 24.91
N SER A 40 6.98 -14.15 25.93
CA SER A 40 7.44 -12.84 26.43
C SER A 40 8.90 -12.82 26.89
N ALA A 41 9.39 -13.95 27.40
CA ALA A 41 10.79 -14.14 27.76
C ALA A 41 11.72 -14.02 26.55
N TYR A 42 11.30 -14.52 25.38
CA TYR A 42 12.07 -14.43 24.15
C TYR A 42 12.14 -12.99 23.64
N VAL A 43 11.03 -12.25 23.68
CA VAL A 43 11.00 -10.82 23.34
C VAL A 43 12.00 -10.04 24.19
N SER A 44 12.05 -10.33 25.50
CA SER A 44 13.03 -9.69 26.40
C SER A 44 14.48 -10.05 26.03
N LYS A 45 14.74 -11.30 25.62
CA LYS A 45 16.07 -11.71 25.11
C LYS A 45 16.46 -11.06 23.79
N VAL A 46 15.50 -10.77 22.91
CA VAL A 46 15.76 -10.08 21.63
C VAL A 46 16.11 -8.61 21.87
N LEU A 47 15.36 -7.93 22.74
CA LEU A 47 15.58 -6.51 23.03
C LEU A 47 16.83 -6.25 23.87
N ASN A 48 17.11 -7.11 24.85
CA ASN A 48 18.21 -6.91 25.81
C ASN A 48 19.44 -7.80 25.54
N GLY A 49 19.37 -8.74 24.61
CA GLY A 49 20.45 -9.71 24.35
C GLY A 49 20.67 -9.97 22.87
N ASP A 50 21.38 -11.06 22.58
CA ASP A 50 21.86 -11.38 21.23
C ASP A 50 20.86 -12.14 20.34
N ALA A 51 19.69 -12.50 20.90
CA ALA A 51 18.67 -13.16 20.12
C ALA A 51 18.18 -12.25 18.97
N GLN A 52 17.87 -12.87 17.83
CA GLN A 52 17.38 -12.19 16.64
C GLN A 52 16.02 -12.74 16.26
N LEU A 53 15.11 -11.87 15.81
CA LEU A 53 13.81 -12.30 15.29
C LEU A 53 13.98 -13.09 13.98
N SER A 54 13.09 -14.04 13.72
CA SER A 54 12.98 -14.64 12.38
C SER A 54 12.27 -13.68 11.42
N LEU A 55 12.42 -13.91 10.11
CA LEU A 55 11.71 -13.12 9.10
C LEU A 55 10.18 -13.21 9.25
N GLU A 56 9.65 -14.39 9.58
CA GLU A 56 8.21 -14.57 9.83
C GLU A 56 7.72 -13.75 11.04
N GLN A 57 8.53 -13.72 12.10
CA GLN A 57 8.25 -12.89 13.27
C GLN A 57 8.37 -11.40 12.94
N GLY A 58 9.33 -11.03 12.08
CA GLY A 58 9.48 -9.69 11.52
C GLY A 58 8.26 -9.25 10.70
N LEU A 59 7.67 -10.16 9.92
CA LEU A 59 6.46 -9.85 9.16
C LEU A 59 5.27 -9.60 10.09
N ARG A 60 5.07 -10.47 11.09
CA ARG A 60 4.03 -10.27 12.12
C ARG A 60 4.25 -8.98 12.93
N LEU A 61 5.51 -8.60 13.15
CA LEU A 61 5.86 -7.35 13.78
C LEU A 61 5.43 -6.14 12.93
N CYS A 62 5.63 -6.20 11.61
CA CYS A 62 5.16 -5.17 10.70
C CYS A 62 3.63 -5.02 10.74
N ASP A 63 2.91 -6.14 10.78
CA ASP A 63 1.44 -6.16 10.88
C ASP A 63 0.97 -5.60 12.24
N PHE A 64 1.66 -5.95 13.32
CA PHE A 64 1.38 -5.44 14.67
C PHE A 64 1.57 -3.92 14.77
N LEU A 65 2.63 -3.40 14.15
CA LEU A 65 2.94 -1.96 14.13
C LEU A 65 2.18 -1.21 13.02
N LYS A 66 1.49 -1.92 12.12
CA LYS A 66 0.78 -1.38 10.96
C LYS A 66 1.66 -0.50 10.07
N LEU A 67 2.85 -0.99 9.77
CA LEU A 67 3.83 -0.28 8.94
C LEU A 67 3.37 -0.19 7.48
N ASP A 68 3.78 0.89 6.82
CA ASP A 68 3.61 1.04 5.37
C ASP A 68 4.46 0.01 4.61
N GLU A 69 4.16 -0.23 3.33
CA GLU A 69 4.90 -1.19 2.51
C GLU A 69 6.40 -0.87 2.42
N GLY A 70 6.76 0.41 2.29
CA GLY A 70 8.16 0.83 2.29
C GLY A 70 8.86 0.53 3.62
N GLU A 71 8.21 0.87 4.73
CA GLU A 71 8.73 0.63 6.09
C GLU A 71 8.83 -0.86 6.41
N ARG A 72 7.86 -1.67 5.97
CA ARG A 72 7.87 -3.12 6.12
C ARG A 72 9.09 -3.73 5.44
N ARG A 73 9.35 -3.36 4.18
CA ARG A 73 10.52 -3.86 3.43
C ARG A 73 11.83 -3.46 4.11
N TYR A 74 11.92 -2.23 4.58
CA TYR A 74 13.09 -1.74 5.30
C TYR A 74 13.33 -2.49 6.61
N LEU A 75 12.29 -2.67 7.43
CA LEU A 75 12.40 -3.37 8.72
C LEU A 75 12.80 -4.84 8.54
N LEU A 76 12.23 -5.53 7.55
CA LEU A 76 12.60 -6.91 7.23
C LEU A 76 14.08 -6.99 6.80
N CYS A 77 14.55 -6.02 6.02
CA CYS A 77 15.95 -5.94 5.62
C CYS A 77 16.88 -5.70 6.81
N LEU A 78 16.48 -4.85 7.77
CA LEU A 78 17.24 -4.65 9.01
C LEU A 78 17.35 -5.93 9.86
N ILE A 79 16.28 -6.74 9.90
CA ILE A 79 16.29 -8.02 10.62
C ILE A 79 17.29 -8.98 9.96
N GLU A 80 17.25 -9.12 8.63
CA GLU A 80 18.19 -9.99 7.92
C GLU A 80 19.63 -9.49 8.01
N PHE A 81 19.87 -8.18 7.95
CA PHE A 81 21.18 -7.59 8.19
C PHE A 81 21.74 -7.94 9.58
N ALA A 82 20.89 -7.90 10.61
CA ALA A 82 21.28 -8.25 11.97
C ALA A 82 21.53 -9.76 12.17
N ARG A 83 20.85 -10.61 11.38
CA ARG A 83 21.02 -12.07 11.39
C ARG A 83 22.20 -12.55 10.56
N ALA A 84 22.61 -11.78 9.55
CA ALA A 84 23.68 -12.15 8.64
C ALA A 84 24.99 -12.44 9.41
N GLY A 85 25.49 -13.67 9.29
CA GLY A 85 26.71 -14.11 9.96
C GLY A 85 27.98 -13.84 9.15
N THR A 86 27.89 -13.80 7.83
CA THR A 86 29.03 -13.58 6.92
C THR A 86 29.17 -12.11 6.55
N LYS A 87 30.42 -11.69 6.30
CA LYS A 87 30.72 -10.30 5.90
C LYS A 87 30.09 -9.94 4.56
N GLU A 88 30.13 -10.86 3.60
CA GLU A 88 29.53 -10.69 2.27
C GLU A 88 28.02 -10.45 2.35
N LEU A 89 27.31 -11.23 3.17
CA LEU A 89 25.86 -11.09 3.34
C LEU A 89 25.50 -9.80 4.07
N LYS A 90 26.30 -9.38 5.05
CA LYS A 90 26.13 -8.07 5.69
C LYS A 90 26.34 -6.92 4.71
N GLN A 91 27.35 -7.01 3.85
CA GLN A 91 27.60 -5.99 2.83
C GLN A 91 26.42 -5.89 1.86
N PHE A 92 25.93 -7.03 1.35
CA PHE A 92 24.77 -7.08 0.46
C PHE A 92 23.52 -6.43 1.06
N PHE A 93 23.18 -6.76 2.30
CA PHE A 93 22.02 -6.14 2.97
C PHE A 93 22.28 -4.68 3.36
N GLY A 94 23.53 -4.29 3.61
CA GLY A 94 23.91 -2.90 3.83
C GLY A 94 23.68 -2.02 2.60
N GLU A 95 24.08 -2.51 1.42
CA GLU A 95 23.81 -1.87 0.14
C GLU A 95 22.29 -1.77 -0.11
N LEU A 96 21.55 -2.86 0.13
CA LEU A 96 20.09 -2.86 -0.01
C LEU A 96 19.38 -1.87 0.94
N LEU A 97 19.87 -1.72 2.17
CA LEU A 97 19.36 -0.75 3.13
C LEU A 97 19.64 0.70 2.67
N ALA A 98 20.81 0.96 2.11
CA ALA A 98 21.17 2.26 1.56
C ALA A 98 20.24 2.64 0.40
N ASP A 99 20.03 1.72 -0.54
CA ASP A 99 19.10 1.90 -1.67
C ASP A 99 17.67 2.20 -1.21
N LEU A 100 17.18 1.48 -0.20
CA LEU A 100 15.84 1.68 0.34
C LEU A 100 15.71 3.05 1.03
N ARG A 101 16.75 3.49 1.74
CA ARG A 101 16.80 4.80 2.40
C ARG A 101 16.84 5.91 1.35
N GLU A 102 17.64 5.78 0.30
CA GLU A 102 17.73 6.75 -0.79
C GLU A 102 16.39 6.88 -1.53
N LYS A 103 15.74 5.75 -1.87
CA LYS A 103 14.41 5.75 -2.50
C LYS A 103 13.38 6.49 -1.65
N HIS A 104 13.40 6.30 -0.33
CA HIS A 104 12.49 7.02 0.56
C HIS A 104 12.80 8.53 0.61
N LEU A 105 14.08 8.93 0.60
CA LEU A 105 14.48 10.34 0.56
C LEU A 105 14.05 11.01 -0.75
N ASN A 106 14.28 10.36 -1.90
CA ASN A 106 13.88 10.87 -3.22
C ASN A 106 12.36 11.01 -3.33
N LEU A 107 11.60 10.03 -2.81
CA LEU A 107 10.13 10.13 -2.74
C LEU A 107 9.68 11.31 -1.87
N THR A 108 10.31 11.52 -0.72
CA THR A 108 9.97 12.64 0.17
C THR A 108 10.24 13.99 -0.51
N GLN A 109 11.33 14.10 -1.29
CA GLN A 109 11.65 15.30 -2.08
C GLN A 109 10.62 15.53 -3.19
N ASN A 110 10.21 14.48 -3.90
CA ASN A 110 9.23 14.58 -5.00
C ASN A 110 7.80 14.88 -4.50
N VAL A 111 7.40 14.36 -3.34
CA VAL A 111 6.08 14.64 -2.76
C VAL A 111 6.00 16.09 -2.23
N GLY A 112 7.14 16.72 -1.91
CA GLY A 112 7.23 18.15 -1.60
C GLY A 112 7.07 19.06 -2.83
N GLN A 113 7.32 18.56 -4.04
CA GLN A 113 6.91 19.20 -5.29
C GLN A 113 5.44 18.92 -5.58
N VAL A 114 4.55 19.31 -4.66
CA VAL A 114 3.19 19.62 -5.06
C VAL A 114 3.34 20.81 -6.01
N GLN A 115 3.11 20.59 -7.30
CA GLN A 115 3.10 21.65 -8.31
C GLN A 115 2.10 22.72 -7.85
N SER A 116 2.60 23.74 -7.16
CA SER A 116 1.78 24.87 -6.75
C SER A 116 1.32 25.52 -8.04
N LEU A 117 0.00 25.61 -8.23
CA LEU A 117 -0.60 26.36 -9.32
C LEU A 117 0.12 27.71 -9.44
N THR A 118 0.44 28.13 -10.66
CA THR A 118 0.99 29.48 -10.88
C THR A 118 0.05 30.51 -10.24
N PRO A 119 0.57 31.65 -9.74
CA PRO A 119 -0.28 32.66 -9.09
C PRO A 119 -1.44 33.13 -9.99
N GLU A 120 -1.22 33.10 -11.31
CA GLU A 120 -2.23 33.38 -12.34
C GLU A 120 -3.33 32.31 -12.36
N ALA A 121 -2.96 31.02 -12.38
CA ALA A 121 -3.92 29.92 -12.33
C ALA A 121 -4.68 29.86 -11.00
N GLN A 122 -4.03 30.19 -9.87
CA GLN A 122 -4.69 30.32 -8.58
C GLN A 122 -5.75 31.42 -8.60
N THR A 123 -5.44 32.57 -9.20
CA THR A 123 -6.37 33.70 -9.31
C THR A 123 -7.60 33.30 -10.12
N ILE A 124 -7.43 32.59 -11.23
CA ILE A 124 -8.55 32.07 -12.03
C ILE A 124 -9.34 31.01 -11.25
N TYR A 125 -8.66 30.07 -10.60
CA TYR A 125 -9.30 28.99 -9.84
C TYR A 125 -10.13 29.50 -8.66
N TYR A 126 -9.65 30.53 -7.96
CA TYR A 126 -10.36 31.17 -6.84
C TYR A 126 -11.27 32.33 -7.27
N SER A 127 -11.30 32.69 -8.55
CA SER A 127 -12.15 33.79 -9.05
C SER A 127 -13.64 33.51 -8.88
N HIS A 128 -14.04 32.24 -9.03
CA HIS A 128 -15.44 31.84 -8.93
C HIS A 128 -15.59 30.51 -8.18
N TRP A 129 -16.60 30.44 -7.32
CA TRP A 129 -16.89 29.27 -6.48
C TRP A 129 -17.13 27.98 -7.28
N PHE A 130 -17.63 28.10 -8.52
CA PHE A 130 -17.99 26.94 -9.34
C PHE A 130 -16.77 26.16 -9.84
N TYR A 131 -15.58 26.77 -9.93
CA TYR A 131 -14.35 26.04 -10.30
C TYR A 131 -13.98 25.02 -9.21
N SER A 132 -13.99 25.45 -7.94
CA SER A 132 -13.76 24.55 -6.81
C SER A 132 -14.89 23.52 -6.66
N ALA A 133 -16.14 23.91 -6.93
CA ALA A 133 -17.28 23.00 -6.87
C ALA A 133 -17.24 21.92 -7.96
N ILE A 134 -16.83 22.26 -9.19
CA ILE A 134 -16.63 21.29 -10.28
C ILE A 134 -15.49 20.34 -9.93
N HIS A 135 -14.36 20.85 -9.42
CA HIS A 135 -13.22 20.02 -9.01
C HIS A 135 -13.61 19.00 -7.91
N ALA A 136 -14.38 19.43 -6.91
CA ALA A 136 -14.93 18.55 -5.88
C ALA A 136 -15.95 17.54 -6.45
N ALA A 137 -16.81 17.98 -7.38
CA ALA A 137 -17.84 17.12 -7.97
C ALA A 137 -17.26 16.02 -8.88
N VAL A 138 -16.18 16.30 -9.62
CA VAL A 138 -15.48 15.29 -10.45
C VAL A 138 -14.83 14.19 -9.60
N SER A 139 -14.46 14.51 -8.36
CA SER A 139 -13.91 13.55 -7.39
C SER A 139 -14.95 12.52 -6.92
N ILE A 140 -16.25 12.78 -7.12
CA ILE A 140 -17.33 11.87 -6.76
C ILE A 140 -17.68 10.96 -7.96
N PRO A 141 -17.56 9.62 -7.82
CA PRO A 141 -17.93 8.70 -8.88
C PRO A 141 -19.43 8.83 -9.19
N GLY A 142 -19.77 9.05 -10.47
CA GLY A 142 -21.15 9.25 -10.93
C GLY A 142 -21.52 10.70 -11.29
N LEU A 143 -20.75 11.70 -10.84
CA LEU A 143 -20.93 13.11 -11.19
C LEU A 143 -19.93 13.59 -12.27
N GLN A 144 -19.29 12.68 -12.99
CA GLN A 144 -18.26 12.98 -13.98
C GLN A 144 -18.81 13.35 -15.37
N SER A 145 -20.13 13.36 -15.54
CA SER A 145 -20.79 13.78 -16.78
C SER A 145 -21.23 15.25 -16.70
N VAL A 146 -21.14 15.98 -17.83
CA VAL A 146 -21.54 17.39 -17.93
C VAL A 146 -23.01 17.60 -17.56
N ASP A 147 -23.89 16.67 -17.92
CA ASP A 147 -25.31 16.76 -17.58
C ASP A 147 -25.54 16.57 -16.07
N ASN A 148 -24.78 15.67 -15.44
CA ASN A 148 -24.87 15.41 -13.99
C ASN A 148 -24.30 16.57 -13.18
N LEU A 149 -23.23 17.21 -13.67
CA LEU A 149 -22.69 18.44 -13.08
C LEU A 149 -23.67 19.61 -13.21
N ALA A 150 -24.33 19.76 -14.36
CA ALA A 150 -25.34 20.78 -14.58
C ALA A 150 -26.53 20.63 -13.63
N GLN A 151 -26.97 19.40 -13.41
CA GLN A 151 -28.06 19.09 -12.48
C GLN A 151 -27.65 19.30 -11.01
N ALA A 152 -26.44 18.88 -10.63
CA ALA A 152 -25.93 19.02 -9.27
C ALA A 152 -25.65 20.48 -8.88
N LEU A 153 -25.02 21.25 -9.78
CA LEU A 153 -24.65 22.65 -9.56
C LEU A 153 -25.76 23.63 -9.96
N ARG A 154 -26.85 23.15 -10.57
CA ARG A 154 -27.97 23.96 -11.09
C ARG A 154 -27.51 25.07 -12.03
N MET A 155 -26.58 24.76 -12.93
CA MET A 155 -25.99 25.71 -13.88
C MET A 155 -26.23 25.27 -15.32
N ASP A 156 -26.19 26.23 -16.24
CA ASP A 156 -26.30 25.94 -17.67
C ASP A 156 -25.11 25.11 -18.17
N ARG A 157 -25.40 24.14 -19.03
CA ARG A 157 -24.43 23.21 -19.61
C ARG A 157 -23.35 23.93 -20.39
N LYS A 158 -23.69 25.06 -21.02
CA LYS A 158 -22.71 25.91 -21.73
C LYS A 158 -21.64 26.45 -20.78
N LYS A 159 -22.07 27.04 -19.66
CA LYS A 159 -21.16 27.60 -18.65
C LYS A 159 -20.24 26.56 -18.03
N ILE A 160 -20.74 25.33 -17.81
CA ILE A 160 -19.92 24.23 -17.28
C ILE A 160 -18.90 23.76 -18.33
N LYS A 161 -19.30 23.64 -19.60
CA LYS A 161 -18.36 23.31 -20.68
C LYS A 161 -17.26 24.37 -20.83
N ASP A 162 -17.63 25.65 -20.74
CA ASP A 162 -16.66 26.75 -20.82
C ASP A 162 -15.74 26.76 -19.60
N ALA A 163 -16.28 26.53 -18.39
CA ALA A 163 -15.49 26.41 -17.17
C ALA A 163 -14.50 25.24 -17.24
N ILE A 164 -14.95 24.06 -17.69
CA ILE A 164 -14.10 22.88 -17.92
C ILE A 164 -13.05 23.19 -18.98
N PHE A 165 -13.41 23.80 -20.11
CA PHE A 165 -12.44 24.13 -21.17
C PHE A 165 -11.39 25.14 -20.68
N SER A 166 -11.79 26.12 -19.87
CA SER A 166 -10.88 27.10 -19.26
C SER A 166 -9.97 26.48 -18.20
N SER A 167 -10.48 25.55 -17.38
CA SER A 167 -9.69 24.86 -16.36
C SER A 167 -8.73 23.84 -16.97
N TYR A 168 -9.17 23.10 -17.99
CA TYR A 168 -8.31 22.19 -18.75
C TYR A 168 -7.23 22.96 -19.51
N SER A 169 -7.53 24.13 -20.06
CA SER A 169 -6.53 24.97 -20.75
C SER A 169 -5.52 25.56 -19.76
N ALA A 170 -5.93 25.90 -18.54
CA ALA A 170 -5.04 26.31 -17.46
C ALA A 170 -4.16 25.16 -16.92
N GLU A 171 -4.70 23.95 -16.82
CA GLU A 171 -3.94 22.73 -16.49
C GLU A 171 -3.02 22.27 -17.64
N PHE A 172 -3.41 22.48 -18.90
CA PHE A 172 -2.64 22.09 -20.10
C PHE A 172 -1.40 22.97 -20.31
N LEU A 173 -1.47 24.27 -19.98
CA LEU A 173 -0.29 25.16 -19.98
C LEU A 173 0.75 24.76 -18.93
N ASN A 174 0.33 24.13 -17.83
CA ASN A 174 1.25 23.58 -16.81
C ASN A 174 1.87 22.23 -17.23
N ASN A 175 1.26 21.52 -18.19
CA ASN A 175 1.71 20.19 -18.64
C ASN A 175 2.64 20.26 -19.88
N THR A 176 2.68 21.40 -20.58
CA THR A 176 3.45 21.55 -21.83
C THR A 176 4.96 21.79 -21.65
N ALA A 177 5.46 21.99 -20.42
CA ALA A 177 6.91 22.01 -20.17
C ALA A 177 7.52 20.61 -20.07
N GLU A 178 6.73 19.56 -19.77
CA GLU A 178 7.24 18.19 -19.58
C GLU A 178 6.73 17.18 -20.61
N ASN A 179 5.73 17.53 -21.45
CA ASN A 179 5.16 16.61 -22.44
C ASN A 179 5.59 16.84 -23.91
N CYS A 180 6.65 17.61 -24.19
CA CYS A 180 7.25 17.67 -25.53
C CYS A 180 8.00 16.36 -25.92
N GLY A 181 7.77 15.27 -25.19
CA GLY A 181 8.44 14.00 -25.37
C GLY A 181 7.61 12.76 -25.06
N ARG A 182 6.28 12.74 -25.25
CA ARG A 182 5.56 11.45 -25.43
C ARG A 182 4.14 11.59 -25.97
N GLU A 183 3.95 10.96 -27.13
CA GLU A 183 2.76 10.18 -27.52
C GLU A 183 1.53 10.93 -28.06
N LYS A 184 1.54 11.13 -29.38
CA LYS A 184 0.33 11.32 -30.21
C LYS A 184 -0.52 10.05 -30.18
N ARG A 185 -1.69 10.07 -29.52
CA ARG A 185 -2.78 9.12 -29.82
C ARG A 185 -4.16 9.80 -29.82
N ASN A 186 -4.52 10.24 -31.03
CA ASN A 186 -5.82 10.15 -31.69
C ASN A 186 -7.09 10.25 -30.83
N PHE A 187 -7.64 11.47 -30.78
CA PHE A 187 -9.05 11.70 -30.53
C PHE A 187 -9.73 11.88 -31.90
N THR A 188 -10.47 10.88 -32.38
CA THR A 188 -11.43 11.07 -33.48
C THR A 188 -12.83 10.76 -32.99
N SER A 189 -13.68 11.75 -33.19
CA SER A 189 -15.13 11.71 -33.12
C SER A 189 -15.73 10.67 -34.08
N THR A 190 -17.02 10.40 -33.88
CA THR A 190 -17.99 9.87 -34.87
C THR A 190 -18.21 8.36 -34.84
N GLY A 191 -19.46 7.94 -34.57
CA GLY A 191 -19.93 6.61 -34.93
C GLY A 191 -20.96 5.99 -33.99
N LEU A 192 -22.23 6.31 -34.22
CA LEU A 192 -23.46 5.61 -33.78
C LEU A 192 -23.27 4.09 -33.59
N ARG A 193 -23.78 3.54 -32.48
CA ARG A 193 -24.12 2.11 -32.38
C ARG A 193 -25.64 1.94 -32.39
N PRO A 194 -26.23 1.24 -33.37
CA PRO A 194 -27.63 0.87 -33.32
C PRO A 194 -27.83 -0.34 -32.43
N ILE A 195 -29.01 -0.37 -31.82
CA ILE A 195 -29.64 -1.50 -31.14
C ILE A 195 -30.35 -2.32 -32.23
N PHE A 196 -30.06 -3.63 -32.40
CA PHE A 196 -31.06 -4.70 -32.60
C PHE A 196 -30.46 -6.11 -32.79
N SER A 197 -31.05 -7.03 -32.02
CA SER A 197 -31.45 -8.43 -32.26
C SER A 197 -30.70 -9.45 -33.16
N SER A 198 -30.70 -10.67 -32.61
CA SER A 198 -30.94 -11.99 -33.21
C SER A 198 -29.93 -12.57 -34.21
N ILE A 199 -29.41 -13.76 -33.89
CA ILE A 199 -29.69 -15.04 -34.58
C ILE A 199 -28.88 -16.15 -33.87
N THR A 200 -29.58 -17.24 -33.55
CA THR A 200 -29.05 -18.52 -33.02
C THR A 200 -28.09 -19.21 -34.00
N PRO A 201 -27.31 -20.20 -33.54
CA PRO A 201 -27.62 -21.53 -34.06
C PRO A 201 -27.64 -22.65 -33.02
N THR A 202 -28.52 -23.57 -33.36
CA THR A 202 -28.91 -24.86 -32.83
C THR A 202 -27.77 -25.90 -32.77
N GLY A 203 -27.86 -26.80 -31.79
CA GLY A 203 -27.17 -28.11 -31.73
C GLY A 203 -26.05 -28.14 -30.70
N GLY A 204 -26.01 -28.98 -29.66
CA GLY A 204 -26.77 -30.18 -29.32
C GLY A 204 -25.80 -31.13 -28.59
N PHE A 205 -26.27 -31.81 -27.54
CA PHE A 205 -25.60 -32.91 -26.79
C PHE A 205 -24.39 -32.51 -25.91
N ALA A 206 -24.16 -33.02 -24.70
CA ALA A 206 -24.77 -34.09 -23.91
C ALA A 206 -24.50 -33.88 -22.40
N ARG A 207 -25.35 -34.50 -21.57
CA ARG A 207 -25.26 -34.63 -20.11
C ARG A 207 -24.15 -35.59 -19.69
N SER A 208 -23.50 -35.31 -18.55
CA SER A 208 -23.17 -36.24 -17.45
C SER A 208 -22.18 -35.52 -16.52
N SER A 209 -22.56 -35.10 -15.31
CA SER A 209 -22.76 -35.83 -14.04
C SER A 209 -21.63 -35.48 -13.06
N PRO A 210 -21.93 -35.42 -11.74
CA PRO A 210 -21.11 -34.74 -10.74
C PRO A 210 -20.16 -35.70 -10.03
N TRP A 211 -18.90 -35.31 -9.84
CA TRP A 211 -17.98 -36.05 -8.97
C TRP A 211 -18.25 -35.71 -7.51
N THR A 212 -18.85 -36.67 -6.80
CA THR A 212 -18.95 -36.74 -5.35
C THR A 212 -17.58 -37.01 -4.73
N ILE A 213 -17.18 -36.15 -3.78
CA ILE A 213 -16.00 -36.34 -2.92
C ILE A 213 -16.40 -37.26 -1.76
N THR A 214 -15.91 -38.49 -1.75
CA THR A 214 -16.03 -39.40 -0.61
C THR A 214 -14.91 -39.12 0.39
N THR A 215 -15.26 -38.69 1.60
CA THR A 215 -14.36 -38.61 2.76
C THR A 215 -14.28 -39.98 3.43
N LYS A 216 -13.07 -40.55 3.53
CA LYS A 216 -12.81 -41.70 4.43
C LYS A 216 -12.01 -41.23 5.63
N LYS A 217 -12.63 -41.37 6.80
CA LYS A 217 -12.04 -41.43 8.14
C LYS A 217 -11.12 -42.65 8.24
N THR A 218 -9.92 -42.44 8.77
CA THR A 218 -9.12 -43.41 9.56
C THR A 218 -8.03 -42.60 10.27
N SER A 219 -8.22 -42.18 11.53
CA SER A 219 -7.78 -42.87 12.75
C SER A 219 -6.50 -43.71 12.56
N THR A 220 -5.37 -43.26 13.12
CA THR A 220 -4.60 -43.98 14.15
C THR A 220 -3.39 -43.14 14.57
N ILE A 221 -3.40 -42.78 15.85
CA ILE A 221 -2.30 -42.19 16.61
C ILE A 221 -1.41 -43.34 17.10
N PRO A 222 -0.08 -43.26 17.00
CA PRO A 222 0.80 -43.98 17.92
C PRO A 222 1.37 -43.01 18.95
N GLN A 223 1.13 -43.32 20.22
CA GLN A 223 1.63 -42.58 21.37
C GLN A 223 3.16 -42.67 21.48
N PHE A 224 3.73 -41.55 21.89
CA PHE A 224 5.10 -41.39 22.38
C PHE A 224 5.24 -41.90 23.83
N ARG A 225 6.45 -42.38 24.15
CA ARG A 225 7.10 -42.52 25.48
C ARG A 225 6.90 -43.81 26.29
N ALA A 226 8.01 -44.53 26.47
CA ALA A 226 8.57 -44.81 27.80
C ALA A 226 10.11 -45.03 27.70
N TYR A 227 10.89 -43.99 28.00
CA TYR A 227 12.34 -44.12 28.27
C TYR A 227 12.52 -44.00 29.79
N ARG A 228 12.63 -45.14 30.48
CA ARG A 228 12.89 -45.17 31.92
C ARG A 228 14.40 -45.31 32.14
N ARG A 229 15.01 -44.24 32.65
CA ARG A 229 16.39 -44.24 33.16
C ARG A 229 16.50 -45.23 34.33
N LYS A 230 17.56 -46.04 34.34
CA LYS A 230 18.13 -46.59 35.57
C LYS A 230 19.38 -45.78 35.88
N THR A 231 19.39 -45.18 37.06
CA THR A 231 20.56 -44.61 37.74
C THR A 231 20.66 -45.32 39.07
N SER A 232 21.92 -45.59 39.45
CA SER A 232 22.40 -46.13 40.73
C SER A 232 22.30 -47.64 40.90
#